data_AF-A0A2S8R7Y2-F1
#
_entry.id   AF-A0A2S8R7Y2-F1
#
_cell.length_a   1.000
_cell.length_b   1.000
_cell.length_c   1.000
_cell.angle_alpha   90.00
_cell.angle_beta   90.00
_cell.angle_gamma   90.00
#
_symmetry.space_group_name_H-M   'P 1'
#
loop_
_entity.id
_entity.type
_entity.pdbx_description
1 polymer ?
#
loop_
_entity_poly.entity_id
_entity_poly.type
_entity_poly.pdbx_seq_one_letter_code
_entity_poly.pdbx_strand_id
1 'polypeptide(L)'
;MGKELGKAAVLAPIAEQLGNTRAAGIFHNRIKQGLETWFSARDEQGKLKSSTVFYYNDNWGTIIGYQDSHGSGPQINDHHFHYGYFVKAAAEIARVDPQWASQSNWGGMVNLLIRDFAAGRDDPLFPYLRNFDPYAGHSWASGNAAFGDGNNQESSSEAMNAWTAMILWGEATGNTEIRDRGIYLYTTEMHAINEYWFDVHQSNFHKDYPHEQIAMVWGGKLVNATWWSPNPEEIHGINWLPFHGGSLYLGHYPEYVERNYRDLLNRRNSTDWLLWDDLIWMYRAMSDPADAINQMEAGIDDSSNWLEAGNSKAHTYHWIHNFNAVGHVYRNVTSSHPVYAVFNKEGKKTYVAYNYGNSPITVSFSDGKTMNVPPGSMAVSAEEATGESLVIDDFNSSAQWDSAKNDLGEKIIRNGGLYNLESNTNLYFFYNGGNSPESFDTYINRDISSYSHLVLNIKGGSGGEEKSVRIILNDGSNHGVSLSDYGNLTTEYKEIKIPLKDFGANLKNVNYLRIEGTGTAKVLRIEEIRLSKTGTVLVYGDLDGDGIINSNDYVLISRYILEVINNLPGPYAKEAADLNGDGRIDTLDAAILKRYLLEIINEFPVGN
;
A
#
# COMPACT_ATOMS: atom_id res chain seq x y z
N MET A 1 30.15 0.26 -3.22
CA MET A 1 29.67 -1.11 -3.54
C MET A 1 28.25 -1.33 -3.04
N GLY A 2 27.94 -1.16 -1.74
CA GLY A 2 26.59 -1.40 -1.18
C GLY A 2 25.45 -0.81 -2.01
N LYS A 3 25.44 0.51 -2.24
CA LYS A 3 24.42 1.17 -3.07
C LYS A 3 24.31 0.61 -4.50
N GLU A 4 25.42 0.21 -5.14
CA GLU A 4 25.36 -0.44 -6.46
C GLU A 4 24.66 -1.81 -6.41
N LEU A 5 24.96 -2.61 -5.38
CA LEU A 5 24.32 -3.91 -5.18
C LEU A 5 22.82 -3.75 -4.87
N GLY A 6 22.46 -2.77 -4.03
CA GLY A 6 21.07 -2.42 -3.75
C GLY A 6 20.31 -2.02 -5.01
N LYS A 7 20.90 -1.16 -5.85
CA LYS A 7 20.33 -0.76 -7.13
C LYS A 7 20.10 -1.96 -8.05
N ALA A 8 21.08 -2.85 -8.19
CA ALA A 8 20.93 -4.06 -8.99
C ALA A 8 19.84 -4.99 -8.44
N ALA A 9 19.71 -5.08 -7.11
CA ALA A 9 18.70 -5.91 -6.45
C ALA A 9 17.26 -5.39 -6.64
N VAL A 10 17.10 -4.09 -6.87
CA VAL A 10 15.80 -3.49 -7.22
C VAL A 10 15.51 -3.62 -8.71
N LEU A 11 16.53 -3.48 -9.57
CA LEU A 11 16.38 -3.59 -11.02
C LEU A 11 16.10 -5.00 -11.53
N ALA A 12 16.65 -6.03 -10.85
CA ALA A 12 16.46 -7.43 -11.24
C ALA A 12 14.98 -7.86 -11.32
N PRO A 13 14.15 -7.70 -10.28
CA PRO A 13 12.73 -8.07 -10.35
C PRO A 13 11.94 -7.19 -11.35
N ILE A 14 12.30 -5.92 -11.55
CA ILE A 14 11.67 -5.08 -12.58
C ILE A 14 11.95 -5.65 -13.98
N ALA A 15 13.18 -6.08 -14.25
CA ALA A 15 13.53 -6.70 -15.52
C ALA A 15 12.78 -8.02 -15.75
N GLU A 16 12.57 -8.82 -14.70
CA GLU A 16 11.76 -10.05 -14.75
C GLU A 16 10.30 -9.76 -15.08
N GLN A 17 9.68 -8.76 -14.43
CA GLN A 17 8.29 -8.34 -14.67
C GLN A 17 8.06 -7.91 -16.12
N LEU A 18 9.08 -7.33 -16.76
CA LEU A 18 9.07 -6.93 -18.17
C LEU A 18 9.40 -8.09 -19.14
N GLY A 19 9.64 -9.30 -18.64
CA GLY A 19 10.08 -10.46 -19.44
C GLY A 19 11.50 -10.30 -20.01
N ASN A 20 12.28 -9.31 -19.56
CA ASN A 20 13.64 -9.06 -20.03
C ASN A 20 14.66 -9.92 -19.27
N THR A 21 14.62 -11.22 -19.55
CA THR A 21 15.46 -12.24 -18.91
C THR A 21 16.96 -11.97 -19.05
N ARG A 22 17.39 -11.35 -20.16
CA ARG A 22 18.79 -10.94 -20.35
C ARG A 22 19.22 -9.89 -19.34
N ALA A 23 18.42 -8.84 -19.15
CA ALA A 23 18.73 -7.80 -18.17
C ALA A 23 18.70 -8.35 -16.74
N ALA A 24 17.67 -9.13 -16.38
CA ALA A 24 17.59 -9.79 -15.08
C ALA A 24 18.85 -10.63 -14.79
N GLY A 25 19.27 -11.47 -15.75
CA GLY A 25 20.49 -12.27 -15.62
C GLY A 25 21.77 -11.44 -15.47
N ILE A 26 21.87 -10.27 -16.13
CA ILE A 26 23.00 -9.35 -15.92
C ILE A 26 23.02 -8.83 -14.47
N PHE A 27 21.88 -8.41 -13.94
CA PHE A 27 21.79 -7.90 -12.57
C PHE A 27 22.08 -8.99 -11.54
N HIS A 28 21.51 -10.18 -11.68
CA HIS A 28 21.81 -11.31 -10.79
C HIS A 28 23.29 -11.69 -10.82
N ASN A 29 23.90 -11.75 -12.00
CA ASN A 29 25.33 -12.06 -12.13
C ASN A 29 26.21 -10.98 -11.52
N ARG A 30 25.87 -9.70 -11.70
CA ARG A 30 26.58 -8.58 -11.08
C ARG A 30 26.52 -8.67 -9.55
N ILE A 31 25.34 -9.00 -9.00
CA ILE A 31 25.17 -9.19 -7.57
C ILE A 31 26.00 -10.37 -7.08
N LYS A 32 25.85 -11.56 -7.68
CA LYS A 32 26.61 -12.76 -7.28
C LYS A 32 28.11 -12.50 -7.30
N GLN A 33 28.65 -12.01 -8.42
CA GLN A 33 30.08 -11.70 -8.52
C GLN A 33 30.55 -10.70 -7.47
N GLY A 34 29.76 -9.65 -7.21
CA GLY A 34 30.05 -8.68 -6.17
C GLY A 34 30.11 -9.32 -4.78
N LEU A 35 29.08 -10.07 -4.40
CA LEU A 35 28.99 -10.73 -3.10
C LEU A 35 30.08 -11.77 -2.91
N GLU A 36 30.28 -12.67 -3.88
CA GLU A 36 31.30 -13.74 -3.83
C GLU A 36 32.72 -13.16 -3.71
N THR A 37 32.97 -12.06 -4.41
CA THR A 37 34.24 -11.33 -4.28
C THR A 37 34.42 -10.87 -2.84
N TRP A 38 33.46 -10.17 -2.24
CA TRP A 38 33.59 -9.64 -0.88
C TRP A 38 33.61 -10.73 0.21
N PHE A 39 32.84 -11.80 0.01
CA PHE A 39 32.70 -12.91 0.96
C PHE A 39 33.89 -13.87 0.98
N SER A 40 34.78 -13.77 -0.01
CA SER A 40 36.05 -14.48 -0.02
C SER A 40 37.15 -13.61 0.58
N ALA A 41 37.82 -14.04 1.63
CA ALA A 41 38.94 -13.27 2.21
C ALA A 41 40.28 -13.46 1.46
N ARG A 42 40.37 -14.52 0.65
CA ARG A 42 41.56 -14.87 -0.13
C ARG A 42 41.32 -14.68 -1.62
N ASP A 43 42.37 -14.36 -2.36
CA ASP A 43 42.38 -14.35 -3.81
C ASP A 43 42.50 -15.78 -4.39
N GLU A 44 42.50 -15.89 -5.73
CA GLU A 44 42.63 -17.16 -6.46
C GLU A 44 43.93 -17.91 -6.16
N GLN A 45 44.97 -17.20 -5.70
CA GLN A 45 46.26 -17.77 -5.30
C GLN A 45 46.30 -18.14 -3.81
N GLY A 46 45.20 -17.96 -3.08
CA GLY A 46 45.07 -18.27 -1.67
C GLY A 46 45.69 -17.23 -0.73
N LYS A 47 46.11 -16.05 -1.23
CA LYS A 47 46.66 -14.97 -0.41
C LYS A 47 45.53 -14.10 0.15
N LEU A 48 45.68 -13.62 1.39
CA LEU A 48 44.73 -12.66 1.97
C LEU A 48 44.71 -11.38 1.14
N LYS A 49 43.49 -10.90 0.83
CA LYS A 49 43.31 -9.64 0.12
C LYS A 49 43.55 -8.45 1.04
N SER A 50 44.07 -7.37 0.46
CA SER A 50 44.26 -6.09 1.16
C SER A 50 43.07 -5.12 1.01
N SER A 51 42.08 -5.47 0.19
CA SER A 51 40.85 -4.71 -0.04
C SER A 51 39.75 -5.63 -0.54
N THR A 52 38.51 -5.14 -0.52
CA THR A 52 37.31 -5.89 -0.93
C THR A 52 37.16 -7.17 -0.11
N VAL A 53 37.29 -7.05 1.22
CA VAL A 53 37.36 -8.19 2.15
C VAL A 53 36.70 -7.82 3.47
N PHE A 54 36.07 -8.81 4.10
CA PHE A 54 35.64 -8.75 5.49
C PHE A 54 36.70 -9.33 6.42
N TYR A 55 37.04 -8.57 7.46
CA TYR A 55 37.99 -8.95 8.51
C TYR A 55 37.28 -8.97 9.86
N TYR A 56 37.52 -10.00 10.67
CA TYR A 56 37.02 -10.05 12.04
C TYR A 56 38.03 -9.41 13.00
N ASN A 57 37.64 -8.32 13.63
CA ASN A 57 38.38 -7.71 14.73
C ASN A 57 37.97 -8.39 16.04
N ASP A 58 38.90 -9.12 16.63
CA ASP A 58 38.71 -9.89 17.86
C ASP A 58 38.74 -9.04 19.13
N ASN A 59 39.43 -7.90 19.12
CA ASN A 59 39.45 -6.98 20.25
C ASN A 59 38.06 -6.45 20.61
N TRP A 60 37.25 -6.09 19.61
CA TRP A 60 35.89 -5.60 19.81
C TRP A 60 34.81 -6.65 19.53
N GLY A 61 35.14 -7.73 18.81
CA GLY A 61 34.19 -8.70 18.30
C GLY A 61 33.29 -8.09 17.23
N THR A 62 33.87 -7.72 16.08
CA THR A 62 33.12 -7.11 14.96
C THR A 62 33.70 -7.44 13.59
N ILE A 63 32.86 -7.51 12.56
CA ILE A 63 33.26 -7.61 11.16
C ILE A 63 33.47 -6.23 10.57
N ILE A 64 34.65 -6.01 9.97
CA ILE A 64 35.01 -4.78 9.26
C ILE A 64 35.19 -5.09 7.78
N GLY A 65 34.45 -4.41 6.91
CA GLY A 65 34.67 -4.42 5.47
C GLY A 65 35.74 -3.41 5.05
N TYR A 66 36.77 -3.85 4.35
CA TYR A 66 37.79 -2.98 3.74
C TYR A 66 37.63 -2.93 2.21
N GLN A 67 37.79 -1.80 1.51
CA GLN A 67 38.09 -0.46 2.03
C GLN A 67 36.89 0.12 2.79
N ASP A 68 37.15 0.69 3.95
CA ASP A 68 36.11 1.30 4.78
C ASP A 68 35.82 2.74 4.33
N SER A 69 34.64 3.22 4.72
CA SER A 69 34.21 4.61 4.56
C SER A 69 33.35 5.02 5.76
N HIS A 70 33.17 6.33 5.97
CA HIS A 70 32.33 6.89 7.04
C HIS A 70 32.70 6.44 8.47
N GLY A 71 33.95 5.98 8.66
CA GLY A 71 34.40 5.46 9.96
C GLY A 71 33.93 4.04 10.27
N SER A 72 33.36 3.30 9.30
CA SER A 72 32.90 1.92 9.52
C SER A 72 33.99 0.99 10.04
N GLY A 73 35.25 1.14 9.60
CA GLY A 73 36.37 0.40 10.19
C GLY A 73 36.83 0.94 11.56
N PRO A 74 37.41 2.15 11.62
CA PRO A 74 38.07 2.65 12.82
C PRO A 74 37.13 3.05 13.96
N GLN A 75 35.85 3.33 13.67
CA GLN A 75 34.86 3.78 14.64
C GLN A 75 33.67 2.82 14.78
N ILE A 76 33.62 1.74 13.99
CA ILE A 76 32.51 0.76 13.97
C ILE A 76 31.17 1.46 13.66
N ASN A 77 31.22 2.48 12.80
CA ASN A 77 30.03 3.21 12.39
C ASN A 77 29.25 2.44 11.32
N ASP A 78 27.94 2.63 11.26
CA ASP A 78 27.14 2.44 10.03
C ASP A 78 27.11 1.00 9.48
N HIS A 79 27.40 -0.01 10.31
CA HIS A 79 27.40 -1.41 9.87
C HIS A 79 26.03 -1.86 9.35
N HIS A 80 24.93 -1.45 10.00
CA HIS A 80 23.57 -1.69 9.51
C HIS A 80 23.32 -0.99 8.17
N PHE A 81 23.73 0.27 8.00
CA PHE A 81 23.60 0.98 6.72
C PHE A 81 24.36 0.27 5.61
N HIS A 82 25.63 -0.06 5.84
CA HIS A 82 26.50 -0.65 4.84
C HIS A 82 26.10 -2.10 4.53
N TYR A 83 25.99 -2.94 5.55
CA TYR A 83 25.78 -4.38 5.40
C TYR A 83 24.33 -4.71 5.06
N GLY A 84 23.37 -3.84 5.40
CA GLY A 84 21.99 -3.93 4.94
C GLY A 84 21.89 -4.03 3.42
N TYR A 85 22.70 -3.29 2.66
CA TYR A 85 22.76 -3.42 1.20
C TYR A 85 23.32 -4.76 0.72
N PHE A 86 24.32 -5.32 1.41
CA PHE A 86 24.86 -6.65 1.08
C PHE A 86 23.81 -7.74 1.33
N VAL A 87 23.13 -7.68 2.48
CA VAL A 87 22.06 -8.62 2.82
C VAL A 87 20.87 -8.46 1.86
N LYS A 88 20.51 -7.24 1.47
CA LYS A 88 19.44 -6.98 0.51
C LYS A 88 19.74 -7.62 -0.85
N ALA A 89 20.97 -7.46 -1.33
CA ALA A 89 21.40 -8.07 -2.58
C ALA A 89 21.45 -9.60 -2.48
N ALA A 90 21.90 -10.14 -1.34
CA ALA A 90 21.89 -11.58 -1.09
C ALA A 90 20.45 -12.15 -1.03
N ALA A 91 19.50 -11.42 -0.45
CA ALA A 91 18.09 -11.82 -0.40
C ALA A 91 17.47 -11.91 -1.80
N GLU A 92 17.81 -10.98 -2.71
CA GLU A 92 17.38 -11.07 -4.12
C GLU A 92 17.97 -12.30 -4.82
N ILE A 93 19.23 -12.66 -4.56
CA ILE A 93 19.79 -13.91 -5.09
C ILE A 93 19.12 -15.13 -4.47
N ALA A 94 18.84 -15.13 -3.17
CA ALA A 94 18.15 -16.23 -2.51
C ALA A 94 16.74 -16.47 -3.09
N ARG A 95 16.06 -15.41 -3.54
CA ARG A 95 14.74 -15.49 -4.20
C ARG A 95 14.76 -16.36 -5.46
N VAL A 96 15.85 -16.32 -6.23
CA VAL A 96 15.98 -17.00 -7.54
C VAL A 96 16.95 -18.18 -7.54
N ASP A 97 17.82 -18.28 -6.52
CA ASP A 97 18.83 -19.33 -6.38
C ASP A 97 19.02 -19.74 -4.90
N PRO A 98 18.12 -20.62 -4.38
CA PRO A 98 18.21 -21.12 -3.01
C PRO A 98 19.49 -21.93 -2.74
N GLN A 99 20.09 -22.53 -3.77
CA GLN A 99 21.33 -23.29 -3.61
C GLN A 99 22.50 -22.36 -3.29
N TRP A 100 22.62 -21.24 -3.99
CA TRP A 100 23.61 -20.20 -3.69
C TRP A 100 23.48 -19.70 -2.24
N ALA A 101 22.25 -19.50 -1.78
CA ALA A 101 21.94 -19.00 -0.44
C ALA A 101 22.09 -20.04 0.70
N SER A 102 22.34 -21.31 0.38
CA SER A 102 22.52 -22.34 1.40
C SER A 102 23.69 -22.05 2.33
N GLN A 103 23.59 -22.52 3.58
CA GLN A 103 24.60 -22.30 4.63
C GLN A 103 25.99 -22.82 4.24
N SER A 104 26.08 -23.92 3.48
CA SER A 104 27.34 -24.51 3.02
C SER A 104 27.99 -23.75 1.86
N ASN A 105 27.25 -22.86 1.19
CA ASN A 105 27.75 -22.00 0.13
C ASN A 105 27.94 -20.58 0.69
N TRP A 106 27.15 -19.60 0.24
CA TRP A 106 27.36 -18.19 0.60
C TRP A 106 26.48 -17.71 1.76
N GLY A 107 25.43 -18.47 2.11
CA GLY A 107 24.53 -18.10 3.20
C GLY A 107 25.21 -17.95 4.56
N GLY A 108 26.29 -18.70 4.81
CA GLY A 108 27.07 -18.57 6.04
C GLY A 108 27.70 -17.18 6.22
N MET A 109 28.20 -16.57 5.14
CA MET A 109 28.78 -15.22 5.18
C MET A 109 27.71 -14.14 5.32
N VAL A 110 26.55 -14.31 4.67
CA VAL A 110 25.40 -13.40 4.84
C VAL A 110 24.93 -13.40 6.30
N ASN A 111 24.77 -14.60 6.88
CA ASN A 111 24.40 -14.77 8.29
C ASN A 111 25.47 -14.17 9.23
N LEU A 112 26.76 -14.24 8.88
CA LEU A 112 27.82 -13.61 9.66
C LEU A 112 27.71 -12.08 9.68
N LEU A 113 27.38 -11.45 8.54
CA LEU A 113 27.15 -10.00 8.48
C LEU A 113 25.92 -9.60 9.29
N ILE A 114 24.80 -10.33 9.18
CA ILE A 114 23.59 -10.06 9.98
C ILE A 114 23.90 -10.13 11.47
N ARG A 115 24.66 -11.13 11.90
CA ARG A 115 25.05 -11.29 13.30
C ARG A 115 25.93 -10.12 13.79
N ASP A 116 26.74 -9.52 12.93
CA ASP A 116 27.56 -8.38 13.35
C ASP A 116 26.74 -7.14 13.72
N PHE A 117 25.72 -6.77 12.94
CA PHE A 117 24.89 -5.58 13.23
C PHE A 117 23.64 -5.87 14.07
N ALA A 118 23.19 -7.14 14.11
CA ALA A 118 21.94 -7.54 14.78
C ALA A 118 21.98 -8.97 15.36
N ALA A 119 23.00 -9.30 16.15
CA ALA A 119 23.12 -10.58 16.83
C ALA A 119 22.02 -10.83 17.89
N GLY A 120 21.77 -12.12 18.17
CA GLY A 120 20.99 -12.58 19.32
C GLY A 120 21.76 -12.43 20.64
N ARG A 121 21.11 -12.74 21.78
CA ARG A 121 21.64 -12.43 23.13
C ARG A 121 22.93 -13.19 23.50
N ASP A 122 23.10 -14.39 22.98
CA ASP A 122 24.19 -15.31 23.33
C ASP A 122 25.10 -15.61 22.13
N ASP A 123 25.27 -14.65 21.21
CA ASP A 123 26.17 -14.81 20.09
C ASP A 123 27.64 -14.83 20.57
N PRO A 124 28.44 -15.85 20.21
CA PRO A 124 29.81 -15.98 20.72
C PRO A 124 30.81 -14.99 20.10
N LEU A 125 30.44 -14.30 19.01
CA LEU A 125 31.33 -13.42 18.27
C LEU A 125 30.96 -11.94 18.36
N PHE A 126 29.68 -11.64 18.60
CA PHE A 126 29.11 -10.30 18.44
C PHE A 126 28.23 -9.90 19.62
N PRO A 127 28.14 -8.60 19.96
CA PRO A 127 27.21 -8.13 20.97
C PRO A 127 25.76 -8.19 20.48
N TYR A 128 24.84 -8.32 21.43
CA TYR A 128 23.40 -8.32 21.18
C TYR A 128 22.97 -7.02 20.49
N LEU A 129 22.31 -7.15 19.34
CA LEU A 129 21.69 -6.04 18.59
C LEU A 129 22.59 -4.78 18.48
N ARG A 130 23.84 -4.93 18.04
CA ARG A 130 24.88 -3.86 18.04
C ARG A 130 24.34 -2.46 17.74
N ASN A 131 23.62 -2.32 16.64
CA ASN A 131 23.18 -1.01 16.16
C ASN A 131 21.86 -0.56 16.79
N PHE A 132 21.06 -1.45 17.35
CA PHE A 132 19.70 -1.13 17.80
C PHE A 132 19.62 -0.93 19.31
N ASP A 133 18.98 0.15 19.74
CA ASP A 133 18.64 0.37 21.15
C ASP A 133 17.18 -0.04 21.40
N PRO A 134 16.91 -1.16 22.10
CA PRO A 134 15.55 -1.63 22.36
C PRO A 134 14.68 -0.66 23.15
N TYR A 135 15.29 0.27 23.89
CA TYR A 135 14.58 1.20 24.77
C TYR A 135 14.33 2.55 24.07
N ALA A 136 15.34 3.09 23.40
CA ALA A 136 15.16 4.28 22.56
C ALA A 136 14.28 3.97 21.32
N GLY A 137 14.19 2.70 20.95
CA GLY A 137 13.31 2.22 19.88
C GLY A 137 13.86 2.43 18.47
N HIS A 138 15.10 2.91 18.34
CA HIS A 138 15.77 3.12 17.06
C HIS A 138 17.25 2.75 17.13
N SER A 139 17.89 2.77 15.98
CA SER A 139 19.30 2.47 15.84
C SER A 139 20.21 3.67 16.11
N TRP A 140 21.43 3.37 16.52
CA TRP A 140 22.52 4.32 16.65
C TRP A 140 23.61 4.01 15.62
N ALA A 141 24.06 5.06 14.94
CA ALA A 141 25.00 4.95 13.82
C ALA A 141 26.46 4.93 14.28
N SER A 142 26.83 5.75 15.27
CA SER A 142 28.22 5.81 15.74
C SER A 142 28.56 4.69 16.70
N GLY A 143 29.64 3.95 16.43
CA GLY A 143 30.06 2.84 17.30
C GLY A 143 30.69 3.27 18.63
N ASN A 144 31.25 4.49 18.70
CA ASN A 144 31.93 4.99 19.91
C ASN A 144 31.13 6.05 20.70
N ALA A 145 30.09 6.64 20.09
CA ALA A 145 29.28 7.71 20.68
C ALA A 145 30.10 8.87 21.29
N ALA A 146 31.28 9.17 20.75
CA ALA A 146 32.25 10.09 21.35
C ALA A 146 31.92 11.58 21.10
N PHE A 147 30.69 11.98 21.43
CA PHE A 147 30.17 13.35 21.27
C PHE A 147 29.49 13.83 22.55
N GLY A 148 29.47 15.16 22.77
CA GLY A 148 28.83 15.75 23.94
C GLY A 148 27.31 15.54 23.98
N ASP A 149 26.67 15.43 22.82
CA ASP A 149 25.22 15.19 22.67
C ASP A 149 24.86 13.70 22.62
N GLY A 150 25.79 12.81 22.97
CA GLY A 150 25.61 11.36 22.91
C GLY A 150 25.73 10.78 21.51
N ASN A 151 25.03 9.67 21.26
CA ASN A 151 25.03 9.01 19.95
C ASN A 151 24.06 9.69 18.97
N ASN A 152 24.11 9.33 17.70
CA ASN A 152 23.27 9.90 16.64
C ASN A 152 22.86 8.87 15.59
N GLN A 153 21.79 9.19 14.87
CA GLN A 153 21.42 8.52 13.63
C GLN A 153 20.88 9.56 12.64
N GLU A 154 21.41 9.52 11.42
CA GLU A 154 20.94 10.34 10.29
C GLU A 154 19.91 9.57 9.46
N SER A 155 20.38 8.68 8.57
CA SER A 155 19.52 7.94 7.65
C SER A 155 18.78 6.79 8.35
N SER A 156 17.64 7.10 8.95
CA SER A 156 16.76 6.10 9.54
C SER A 156 16.23 5.10 8.49
N SER A 157 16.07 5.55 7.24
CA SER A 157 15.66 4.71 6.11
C SER A 157 16.72 3.68 5.69
N GLU A 158 18.02 3.96 5.84
CA GLU A 158 19.07 2.95 5.63
C GLU A 158 19.06 1.87 6.73
N ALA A 159 18.69 2.21 7.97
CA ALA A 159 18.41 1.20 9.01
C ALA A 159 17.20 0.33 8.62
N MET A 160 16.09 0.95 8.19
CA MET A 160 14.89 0.24 7.72
C MET A 160 15.17 -0.66 6.52
N ASN A 161 16.10 -0.29 5.63
CA ASN A 161 16.59 -1.15 4.56
C ASN A 161 17.30 -2.40 5.09
N ALA A 162 18.13 -2.27 6.14
CA ALA A 162 18.80 -3.42 6.77
C ALA A 162 17.79 -4.39 7.41
N TRP A 163 16.77 -3.87 8.09
CA TRP A 163 15.72 -4.69 8.71
C TRP A 163 14.85 -5.38 7.68
N THR A 164 14.48 -4.65 6.62
CA THR A 164 13.79 -5.25 5.47
C THR A 164 14.64 -6.37 4.86
N ALA A 165 15.95 -6.17 4.69
CA ALA A 165 16.84 -7.17 4.14
C ALA A 165 16.89 -8.45 5.01
N MET A 166 16.88 -8.31 6.33
CA MET A 166 16.80 -9.47 7.25
C MET A 166 15.49 -10.24 7.08
N ILE A 167 14.35 -9.54 6.96
CA ILE A 167 13.04 -10.17 6.75
C ILE A 167 13.05 -10.99 5.45
N LEU A 168 13.47 -10.37 4.34
CA LEU A 168 13.50 -11.01 3.03
C LEU A 168 14.50 -12.19 2.99
N TRP A 169 15.68 -12.04 3.59
CA TRP A 169 16.65 -13.12 3.70
C TRP A 169 16.13 -14.29 4.54
N GLY A 170 15.53 -13.99 5.70
CA GLY A 170 14.96 -15.01 6.59
C GLY A 170 13.82 -15.78 5.92
N GLU A 171 12.94 -15.08 5.19
CA GLU A 171 11.88 -15.70 4.40
C GLU A 171 12.43 -16.56 3.25
N ALA A 172 13.38 -16.04 2.46
CA ALA A 172 13.98 -16.77 1.34
C ALA A 172 14.79 -18.01 1.77
N THR A 173 15.33 -18.02 2.99
CA THR A 173 16.16 -19.13 3.50
C THR A 173 15.43 -20.02 4.52
N GLY A 174 14.19 -19.71 4.87
CA GLY A 174 13.43 -20.40 5.91
C GLY A 174 13.99 -20.20 7.33
N ASN A 175 14.80 -19.16 7.55
CA ASN A 175 15.34 -18.82 8.87
C ASN A 175 14.37 -17.88 9.62
N THR A 176 13.46 -18.48 10.39
CA THR A 176 12.45 -17.74 11.15
C THR A 176 13.06 -16.86 12.24
N GLU A 177 14.20 -17.22 12.82
CA GLU A 177 14.84 -16.42 13.87
C GLU A 177 15.37 -15.09 13.33
N ILE A 178 16.07 -15.11 12.18
CA ILE A 178 16.53 -13.89 11.50
C ILE A 178 15.33 -13.08 11.04
N ARG A 179 14.32 -13.73 10.46
CA ARG A 179 13.11 -13.05 10.00
C ARG A 179 12.41 -12.33 11.14
N ASP A 180 12.07 -13.02 12.22
CA ASP A 180 11.27 -12.48 13.30
C ASP A 180 12.03 -11.38 14.05
N ARG A 181 13.36 -11.51 14.17
CA ARG A 181 14.21 -10.42 14.66
C ARG A 181 14.20 -9.22 13.70
N GLY A 182 14.26 -9.46 12.38
CA GLY A 182 14.10 -8.41 11.38
C GLY A 182 12.75 -7.69 11.48
N ILE A 183 11.65 -8.43 11.68
CA ILE A 183 10.30 -7.88 11.91
C ILE A 183 10.28 -7.02 13.17
N TYR A 184 10.81 -7.51 14.29
CA TYR A 184 10.90 -6.75 15.54
C TYR A 184 11.64 -5.43 15.37
N LEU A 185 12.80 -5.46 14.72
CA LEU A 185 13.62 -4.27 14.50
C LEU A 185 12.93 -3.28 13.56
N TYR A 186 12.40 -3.76 12.44
CA TYR A 186 11.66 -2.94 11.47
C TYR A 186 10.45 -2.25 12.12
N THR A 187 9.59 -3.01 12.80
CA THR A 187 8.36 -2.47 13.39
C THR A 187 8.66 -1.48 14.51
N THR A 188 9.65 -1.77 15.36
CA THR A 188 10.00 -0.87 16.47
C THR A 188 10.63 0.42 15.96
N GLU A 189 11.59 0.32 15.03
CA GLU A 189 12.25 1.48 14.44
C GLU A 189 11.26 2.35 13.63
N MET A 190 10.32 1.73 12.92
CA MET A 190 9.22 2.46 12.25
C MET A 190 8.45 3.37 13.21
N HIS A 191 8.14 2.90 14.42
CA HIS A 191 7.44 3.72 15.41
C HIS A 191 8.30 4.89 15.87
N ALA A 192 9.57 4.65 16.20
CA ALA A 192 10.50 5.71 16.59
C ALA A 192 10.72 6.75 15.47
N ILE A 193 10.78 6.33 14.20
CA ILE A 193 10.90 7.23 13.05
C ILE A 193 9.68 8.17 12.96
N ASN A 194 8.47 7.60 13.06
CA ASN A 194 7.25 8.39 13.00
C ASN A 194 7.13 9.42 14.14
N GLU A 195 7.75 9.15 15.28
CA GLU A 195 7.77 10.05 16.43
C GLU A 195 8.91 11.10 16.34
N TYR A 196 10.16 10.66 16.21
CA TYR A 196 11.34 11.52 16.44
C TYR A 196 11.91 12.16 15.17
N TRP A 197 11.73 11.52 14.01
CA TRP A 197 12.14 12.09 12.72
C TRP A 197 11.01 12.85 12.06
N PHE A 198 9.80 12.32 12.13
CA PHE A 198 8.67 12.82 11.36
C PHE A 198 7.63 13.58 12.17
N ASP A 199 7.54 13.34 13.48
CA ASP A 199 6.52 13.91 14.37
C ASP A 199 5.13 13.91 13.71
N VAL A 200 4.71 12.74 13.21
CA VAL A 200 3.47 12.60 12.42
C VAL A 200 2.25 13.05 13.22
N HIS A 201 2.33 12.98 14.56
CA HIS A 201 1.31 13.39 15.52
C HIS A 201 1.43 14.85 16.00
N GLN A 202 2.48 15.57 15.58
CA GLN A 202 2.73 16.98 15.92
C GLN A 202 2.78 17.24 17.43
N SER A 203 3.42 16.32 18.17
CA SER A 203 3.50 16.37 19.64
C SER A 203 4.92 16.41 20.19
N ASN A 204 5.94 16.13 19.36
CA ASN A 204 7.33 16.01 19.81
C ASN A 204 8.17 17.25 19.49
N PHE A 205 7.98 17.87 18.32
CA PHE A 205 8.73 19.06 17.95
C PHE A 205 8.25 20.28 18.73
N HIS A 206 9.20 21.14 19.09
CA HIS A 206 8.87 22.40 19.75
C HIS A 206 7.99 23.24 18.81
N LYS A 207 6.93 23.87 19.33
CA LYS A 207 5.97 24.68 18.53
C LYS A 207 6.58 25.77 17.65
N ASP A 208 7.79 26.22 17.97
CA ASP A 208 8.53 27.27 17.24
C ASP A 208 9.53 26.66 16.23
N TYR A 209 9.62 25.34 16.15
CA TYR A 209 10.41 24.64 15.15
C TYR A 209 9.67 24.71 13.79
N PRO A 210 10.32 25.22 12.72
CA PRO A 210 9.59 25.65 11.52
C PRO A 210 9.45 24.58 10.43
N HIS A 211 9.89 23.35 10.67
CA HIS A 211 9.93 22.30 9.64
C HIS A 211 9.15 21.06 10.06
N GLU A 212 8.85 20.22 9.08
CA GLU A 212 8.01 19.03 9.25
C GLU A 212 8.83 17.76 9.56
N GLN A 213 10.15 17.85 9.66
CA GLN A 213 11.01 16.70 9.92
C GLN A 213 12.39 17.09 10.48
N ILE A 214 13.08 16.11 11.05
CA ILE A 214 14.45 16.20 11.55
C ILE A 214 15.33 15.22 10.77
N ALA A 215 16.46 15.72 10.23
CA ALA A 215 17.41 14.90 9.51
C ALA A 215 18.21 13.95 10.43
N MET A 216 18.61 14.42 11.61
CA MET A 216 19.40 13.64 12.58
C MET A 216 18.85 13.73 13.99
N VAL A 217 18.58 12.58 14.58
CA VAL A 217 18.27 12.46 16.02
C VAL A 217 19.55 12.12 16.77
N TRP A 218 19.78 12.85 17.86
CA TRP A 218 20.87 12.63 18.80
C TRP A 218 20.30 12.32 20.18
N GLY A 219 21.12 11.75 21.06
CA GLY A 219 20.73 11.57 22.47
C GLY A 219 20.36 12.89 23.17
N GLY A 220 21.07 13.98 22.86
CA GLY A 220 20.90 15.29 23.51
C GLY A 220 20.24 16.38 22.65
N LYS A 221 19.95 16.14 21.36
CA LYS A 221 19.42 17.17 20.44
C LYS A 221 18.73 16.59 19.20
N LEU A 222 18.07 17.47 18.46
CA LEU A 222 17.54 17.22 17.13
C LEU A 222 18.21 18.18 16.14
N VAL A 223 18.60 17.71 14.96
CA VAL A 223 19.34 18.52 13.96
C VAL A 223 18.72 18.39 12.58
N ASN A 224 18.46 19.54 11.95
CA ASN A 224 17.94 19.61 10.58
C ASN A 224 19.01 20.04 9.56
N ALA A 225 20.04 19.21 9.45
CA ALA A 225 21.14 19.31 8.50
C ALA A 225 21.69 17.89 8.30
N THR A 226 22.41 17.65 7.21
CA THR A 226 23.13 16.38 7.03
C THR A 226 24.59 16.52 7.47
N TRP A 227 25.31 15.40 7.51
CA TRP A 227 26.75 15.38 7.79
C TRP A 227 27.60 16.14 6.76
N TRP A 228 27.07 16.46 5.58
CA TRP A 228 27.82 17.12 4.50
C TRP A 228 27.15 18.38 3.93
N SER A 229 25.84 18.58 4.12
CA SER A 229 25.09 19.59 3.40
C SER A 229 23.90 20.16 4.20
N PRO A 230 23.64 21.47 4.10
CA PRO A 230 22.40 22.08 4.58
C PRO A 230 21.30 22.13 3.49
N ASN A 231 21.50 21.47 2.34
CA ASN A 231 20.55 21.50 1.22
C ASN A 231 19.21 20.85 1.62
N PRO A 232 18.05 21.51 1.39
CA PRO A 232 16.74 20.98 1.73
C PRO A 232 16.43 19.62 1.11
N GLU A 233 16.73 19.41 -0.17
CA GLU A 233 16.44 18.16 -0.87
C GLU A 233 17.15 16.97 -0.21
N GLU A 234 18.44 17.12 0.13
CA GLU A 234 19.22 16.09 0.81
C GLU A 234 18.78 15.90 2.27
N ILE A 235 18.46 16.99 2.97
CA ILE A 235 17.94 16.98 4.36
C ILE A 235 16.68 16.12 4.48
N HIS A 236 15.78 16.19 3.50
CA HIS A 236 14.57 15.35 3.47
C HIS A 236 14.87 13.96 2.90
N GLY A 237 15.55 13.90 1.75
CA GLY A 237 15.81 12.67 1.01
C GLY A 237 16.64 11.64 1.77
N ILE A 238 17.50 12.06 2.70
CA ILE A 238 18.35 11.14 3.47
C ILE A 238 17.56 10.19 4.38
N ASN A 239 16.34 10.58 4.78
CA ASN A 239 15.42 9.74 5.56
C ASN A 239 14.36 9.04 4.71
N TRP A 240 14.47 9.12 3.38
CA TRP A 240 13.62 8.38 2.44
C TRP A 240 14.39 7.27 1.72
N LEU A 241 15.64 7.56 1.34
CA LEU A 241 16.47 6.64 0.56
C LEU A 241 17.04 5.50 1.40
N PRO A 242 17.29 4.32 0.81
CA PRO A 242 16.89 3.93 -0.53
C PRO A 242 15.40 3.56 -0.58
N PHE A 243 14.73 3.86 -1.68
CA PHE A 243 13.40 3.28 -1.94
C PHE A 243 13.52 1.79 -2.30
N HIS A 244 12.64 0.97 -1.73
CA HIS A 244 12.44 -0.44 -2.06
C HIS A 244 11.06 -0.89 -1.55
N GLY A 245 10.69 -2.17 -1.76
CA GLY A 245 9.39 -2.71 -1.30
C GLY A 245 9.15 -2.71 0.22
N GLY A 246 10.13 -2.30 1.03
CA GLY A 246 10.01 -2.13 2.48
C GLY A 246 9.93 -0.66 2.92
N SER A 247 10.00 0.28 1.98
CA SER A 247 9.90 1.72 2.24
C SER A 247 8.46 2.20 2.38
N LEU A 248 7.46 1.31 2.29
CA LEU A 248 6.03 1.66 2.34
C LEU A 248 5.60 2.29 3.68
N TYR A 249 6.38 2.11 4.74
CA TYR A 249 6.14 2.78 6.02
C TYR A 249 6.16 4.32 5.89
N LEU A 250 6.90 4.87 4.93
CA LEU A 250 6.94 6.30 4.64
C LEU A 250 5.56 6.84 4.23
N GLY A 251 4.69 5.98 3.70
CA GLY A 251 3.34 6.32 3.23
C GLY A 251 2.21 5.97 4.22
N HIS A 252 2.52 5.54 5.45
CA HIS A 252 1.50 5.17 6.45
C HIS A 252 0.61 6.35 6.89
N TYR A 253 1.12 7.58 6.77
CA TYR A 253 0.45 8.82 7.14
C TYR A 253 0.42 9.75 5.90
N PRO A 254 -0.53 9.57 4.96
CA PRO A 254 -0.55 10.34 3.71
C PRO A 254 -0.63 11.86 3.94
N GLU A 255 -1.29 12.30 5.01
CA GLU A 255 -1.33 13.70 5.46
C GLU A 255 0.05 14.23 5.85
N TYR A 256 0.91 13.38 6.44
CA TYR A 256 2.29 13.74 6.75
C TYR A 256 3.15 13.82 5.48
N VAL A 257 2.98 12.88 4.54
CA VAL A 257 3.69 12.90 3.25
C VAL A 257 3.43 14.22 2.52
N GLU A 258 2.18 14.67 2.46
CA GLU A 258 1.82 15.98 1.88
C GLU A 258 2.50 17.13 2.63
N ARG A 259 2.42 17.15 3.97
CA ARG A 259 3.07 18.19 4.79
C ARG A 259 4.58 18.26 4.55
N ASN A 260 5.26 17.12 4.62
CA ASN A 260 6.70 17.03 4.45
C ASN A 260 7.13 17.51 3.05
N TYR A 261 6.42 17.06 2.00
CA TYR A 261 6.66 17.54 0.64
C TYR A 261 6.43 19.06 0.51
N ARG A 262 5.37 19.59 1.13
CA ARG A 262 5.08 21.03 1.11
C ARG A 262 6.14 21.85 1.86
N ASP A 263 6.68 21.37 2.97
CA ASP A 263 7.83 22.02 3.63
C ASP A 263 9.03 22.10 2.69
N LEU A 264 9.39 21.00 2.01
CA LEU A 264 10.45 21.01 1.01
C LEU A 264 10.15 22.02 -0.13
N LEU A 265 8.94 21.96 -0.70
CA LEU A 265 8.51 22.88 -1.76
C LEU A 265 8.57 24.35 -1.31
N ASN A 266 8.17 24.66 -0.08
CA ASN A 266 8.20 26.01 0.47
C ASN A 266 9.64 26.51 0.69
N ARG A 267 10.55 25.63 1.11
CA ARG A 267 11.98 25.96 1.24
C ARG A 267 12.64 26.26 -0.10
N ARG A 268 12.12 25.68 -1.18
CA ARG A 268 12.62 25.86 -2.56
C ARG A 268 11.89 26.94 -3.34
N ASN A 269 10.63 27.19 -3.02
CA ASN A 269 9.70 28.02 -3.79
C ASN A 269 9.65 27.65 -5.29
N SER A 270 9.89 26.38 -5.62
CA SER A 270 9.94 25.83 -6.97
C SER A 270 9.99 24.30 -6.91
N THR A 271 9.54 23.63 -7.97
CA THR A 271 9.76 22.20 -8.24
C THR A 271 10.98 21.95 -9.15
N ASP A 272 11.77 22.99 -9.41
CA ASP A 272 13.10 22.90 -10.02
C ASP A 272 14.11 22.50 -8.93
N TRP A 273 14.18 21.21 -8.65
CA TRP A 273 15.01 20.63 -7.59
C TRP A 273 16.48 20.68 -8.00
N LEU A 274 17.40 20.86 -7.03
CA LEU A 274 18.84 20.89 -7.37
C LEU A 274 19.49 19.52 -7.42
N LEU A 275 18.96 18.60 -6.62
CA LEU A 275 19.55 17.30 -6.34
C LEU A 275 18.43 16.32 -6.00
N TRP A 276 18.62 15.07 -6.39
CA TRP A 276 17.79 13.91 -6.05
C TRP A 276 16.33 14.08 -6.45
N ASP A 277 16.12 14.69 -7.61
CA ASP A 277 14.80 14.89 -8.22
C ASP A 277 13.96 13.60 -8.21
N ASP A 278 14.59 12.48 -8.54
CA ASP A 278 13.96 11.17 -8.57
C ASP A 278 13.44 10.72 -7.20
N LEU A 279 14.20 10.95 -6.12
CA LEU A 279 13.74 10.62 -4.77
C LEU A 279 12.54 11.48 -4.36
N ILE A 280 12.53 12.76 -4.75
CA ILE A 280 11.44 13.68 -4.46
C ILE A 280 10.17 13.26 -5.21
N TRP A 281 10.27 12.91 -6.49
CA TRP A 281 9.13 12.41 -7.26
C TRP A 281 8.60 11.09 -6.69
N MET A 282 9.49 10.17 -6.29
CA MET A 282 9.10 8.90 -5.67
C MET A 282 8.39 9.08 -4.33
N TYR A 283 8.85 10.03 -3.50
CA TYR A 283 8.17 10.39 -2.26
C TYR A 283 6.82 11.07 -2.55
N ARG A 284 6.78 12.03 -3.48
CA ARG A 284 5.56 12.73 -3.92
C ARG A 284 4.49 11.76 -4.39
N ALA A 285 4.87 10.70 -5.09
CA ALA A 285 3.92 9.71 -5.60
C ALA A 285 3.13 8.99 -4.50
N MET A 286 3.64 8.96 -3.26
CA MET A 286 2.92 8.38 -2.14
C MET A 286 1.72 9.21 -1.68
N SER A 287 1.65 10.52 -1.99
CA SER A 287 0.50 11.37 -1.67
C SER A 287 -0.21 11.95 -2.91
N ASP A 288 0.50 12.17 -4.01
CA ASP A 288 -0.05 12.67 -5.27
C ASP A 288 0.75 12.12 -6.47
N PRO A 289 0.39 10.94 -6.96
CA PRO A 289 1.08 10.31 -8.08
C PRO A 289 0.91 11.09 -9.39
N ALA A 290 -0.14 11.91 -9.55
CA ALA A 290 -0.33 12.68 -10.78
C ALA A 290 0.69 13.82 -10.88
N ASP A 291 0.91 14.56 -9.79
CA ASP A 291 1.97 15.58 -9.72
C ASP A 291 3.37 14.96 -9.89
N ALA A 292 3.63 13.83 -9.23
CA ALA A 292 4.89 13.11 -9.39
C ALA A 292 5.16 12.70 -10.85
N ILE A 293 4.16 12.18 -11.57
CA ILE A 293 4.28 11.84 -13.00
C ILE A 293 4.59 13.09 -13.82
N ASN A 294 3.88 14.20 -13.59
CA ASN A 294 4.11 15.43 -14.35
C ASN A 294 5.54 15.96 -14.20
N GLN A 295 6.09 15.93 -12.97
CA GLN A 295 7.47 16.33 -12.73
C GLN A 295 8.47 15.34 -13.34
N MET A 296 8.22 14.04 -13.16
CA MET A 296 9.07 13.00 -13.73
C MET A 296 9.12 13.07 -15.26
N GLU A 297 7.99 13.18 -15.95
CA GLU A 297 7.96 13.28 -17.42
C GLU A 297 8.66 14.54 -17.93
N ALA A 298 8.65 15.63 -17.16
CA ALA A 298 9.40 16.83 -17.48
C ALA A 298 10.91 16.69 -17.27
N GLY A 299 11.34 15.87 -16.30
CA GLY A 299 12.72 15.90 -15.80
C GLY A 299 13.54 14.61 -15.94
N ILE A 300 12.93 13.43 -16.07
CA ILE A 300 13.65 12.14 -15.94
C ILE A 300 14.67 11.90 -17.05
N ASP A 301 14.45 12.48 -18.23
CA ASP A 301 15.36 12.41 -19.38
C ASP A 301 16.22 13.65 -19.59
N ASP A 302 16.06 14.67 -18.75
CA ASP A 302 16.95 15.82 -18.74
C ASP A 302 18.26 15.48 -18.02
N SER A 303 19.36 15.46 -18.76
CA SER A 303 20.69 15.20 -18.23
C SER A 303 21.23 16.30 -17.29
N SER A 304 20.57 17.45 -17.22
CA SER A 304 20.91 18.51 -16.26
C SER A 304 20.38 18.23 -14.86
N ASN A 305 19.35 17.38 -14.72
CA ASN A 305 18.84 16.94 -13.42
C ASN A 305 19.76 15.92 -12.77
N TRP A 306 19.84 15.97 -11.43
CA TRP A 306 20.76 15.14 -10.69
C TRP A 306 20.03 14.02 -9.96
N LEU A 307 19.88 12.88 -10.62
CA LEU A 307 19.30 11.68 -10.03
C LEU A 307 20.24 11.04 -9.00
N GLU A 308 19.70 10.51 -7.90
CA GLU A 308 20.51 9.88 -6.85
C GLU A 308 21.25 8.63 -7.39
N ALA A 309 22.54 8.51 -7.06
CA ALA A 309 23.43 7.52 -7.68
C ALA A 309 23.11 6.06 -7.31
N GLY A 310 22.53 5.84 -6.13
CA GLY A 310 21.98 4.57 -5.66
C GLY A 310 20.63 4.20 -6.28
N ASN A 311 20.00 5.10 -7.03
CA ASN A 311 18.72 4.89 -7.69
C ASN A 311 18.85 4.77 -9.22
N SER A 312 17.74 4.64 -9.92
CA SER A 312 17.72 4.52 -11.38
C SER A 312 16.39 4.96 -11.99
N LYS A 313 16.43 5.47 -13.22
CA LYS A 313 15.22 5.85 -13.99
C LYS A 313 14.16 4.76 -14.04
N ALA A 314 14.57 3.51 -14.28
CA ALA A 314 13.65 2.38 -14.37
C ALA A 314 12.92 2.14 -13.04
N HIS A 315 13.62 2.29 -11.91
CA HIS A 315 13.01 2.17 -10.60
C HIS A 315 12.09 3.36 -10.27
N THR A 316 12.53 4.58 -10.55
CA THR A 316 11.73 5.81 -10.39
C THR A 316 10.41 5.70 -11.15
N TYR A 317 10.48 5.34 -12.43
CA TYR A 317 9.31 5.16 -13.29
C TYR A 317 8.39 4.06 -12.78
N HIS A 318 8.95 2.88 -12.49
CA HIS A 318 8.19 1.73 -11.98
C HIS A 318 7.46 2.08 -10.68
N TRP A 319 8.14 2.73 -9.75
CA TRP A 319 7.57 3.12 -8.46
C TRP A 319 6.41 4.09 -8.60
N ILE A 320 6.62 5.20 -9.30
CA ILE A 320 5.63 6.28 -9.45
C ILE A 320 4.37 5.74 -10.16
N HIS A 321 4.56 4.97 -11.23
CA HIS A 321 3.42 4.39 -11.94
C HIS A 321 2.69 3.29 -11.16
N ASN A 322 3.37 2.56 -10.27
CA ASN A 322 2.69 1.64 -9.35
C ASN A 322 1.78 2.42 -8.39
N PHE A 323 2.28 3.46 -7.72
CA PHE A 323 1.45 4.32 -6.85
C PHE A 323 0.28 4.97 -7.62
N ASN A 324 0.50 5.39 -8.86
CA ASN A 324 -0.59 5.87 -9.71
C ASN A 324 -1.66 4.78 -9.97
N ALA A 325 -1.26 3.52 -10.12
CA ALA A 325 -2.18 2.42 -10.37
C ALA A 325 -2.96 1.98 -9.12
N VAL A 326 -2.28 1.85 -7.97
CA VAL A 326 -2.84 1.21 -6.77
C VAL A 326 -3.22 2.17 -5.65
N GLY A 327 -2.84 3.44 -5.75
CA GLY A 327 -3.13 4.47 -4.75
C GLY A 327 -2.18 4.43 -3.55
N HIS A 328 -2.66 4.88 -2.40
CA HIS A 328 -1.87 5.07 -1.19
C HIS A 328 -1.69 3.77 -0.41
N VAL A 329 -0.66 3.71 0.44
CA VAL A 329 -0.50 2.59 1.37
C VAL A 329 -1.67 2.56 2.35
N TYR A 330 -2.29 1.40 2.54
CA TYR A 330 -3.41 1.21 3.45
C TYR A 330 -3.00 0.39 4.68
N ARG A 331 -2.63 1.08 5.75
CA ARG A 331 -2.04 0.48 6.95
C ARG A 331 -3.00 -0.25 7.89
N ASN A 332 -4.32 -0.06 7.73
CA ASN A 332 -5.32 -0.59 8.67
C ASN A 332 -5.66 -2.07 8.44
N VAL A 333 -4.94 -2.74 7.52
CA VAL A 333 -5.11 -4.16 7.24
C VAL A 333 -3.80 -4.89 7.49
N THR A 334 -3.86 -5.93 8.31
CA THR A 334 -2.73 -6.83 8.57
C THR A 334 -2.91 -8.16 7.85
N SER A 335 -1.84 -8.95 7.78
CA SER A 335 -1.79 -10.22 7.06
C SER A 335 -1.26 -11.33 7.97
N SER A 336 -1.69 -12.56 7.69
CA SER A 336 -1.13 -13.79 8.29
C SER A 336 0.27 -14.14 7.77
N HIS A 337 0.75 -13.47 6.72
CA HIS A 337 2.06 -13.67 6.10
C HIS A 337 2.89 -12.37 6.12
N PRO A 338 4.20 -12.41 6.43
CA PRO A 338 4.99 -11.19 6.69
C PRO A 338 5.38 -10.40 5.43
N VAL A 339 5.37 -11.03 4.24
CA VAL A 339 5.69 -10.34 2.98
C VAL A 339 4.42 -10.00 2.22
N TYR A 340 3.87 -8.83 2.53
CA TYR A 340 2.64 -8.33 1.93
C TYR A 340 2.61 -6.79 1.89
N ALA A 341 1.67 -6.25 1.12
CA ALA A 341 1.26 -4.85 1.19
C ALA A 341 -0.23 -4.73 0.84
N VAL A 342 -0.88 -3.72 1.38
CA VAL A 342 -2.25 -3.34 0.99
C VAL A 342 -2.22 -1.87 0.60
N PHE A 343 -2.83 -1.55 -0.52
CA PHE A 343 -2.99 -0.20 -1.05
C PHE A 343 -4.45 0.15 -1.15
N ASN A 344 -4.78 1.43 -1.22
CA ASN A 344 -6.13 1.93 -1.43
C ASN A 344 -6.11 3.08 -2.44
N LYS A 345 -6.90 2.94 -3.51
CA LYS A 345 -7.19 4.01 -4.45
C LYS A 345 -8.69 4.26 -4.46
N GLU A 346 -9.11 5.41 -3.95
CA GLU A 346 -10.52 5.84 -3.99
C GLU A 346 -11.49 4.78 -3.41
N GLY A 347 -11.10 4.15 -2.30
CA GLY A 347 -11.87 3.11 -1.62
C GLY A 347 -11.62 1.69 -2.13
N LYS A 348 -10.94 1.51 -3.27
CA LYS A 348 -10.57 0.21 -3.83
C LYS A 348 -9.26 -0.29 -3.24
N LYS A 349 -9.29 -1.38 -2.46
CA LYS A 349 -8.06 -1.96 -1.95
C LYS A 349 -7.35 -2.84 -2.97
N THR A 350 -6.03 -2.77 -3.00
CA THR A 350 -5.18 -3.72 -3.74
C THR A 350 -4.29 -4.46 -2.76
N TYR A 351 -4.42 -5.78 -2.71
CA TYR A 351 -3.69 -6.68 -1.85
C TYR A 351 -2.55 -7.33 -2.64
N VAL A 352 -1.35 -7.30 -2.09
CA VAL A 352 -0.16 -7.89 -2.69
C VAL A 352 0.48 -8.79 -1.65
N ALA A 353 0.86 -10.00 -2.06
CA ALA A 353 1.65 -10.90 -1.23
C ALA A 353 2.68 -11.63 -2.08
N TYR A 354 3.84 -11.92 -1.50
CA TYR A 354 4.90 -12.70 -2.15
C TYR A 354 5.19 -13.96 -1.34
N ASN A 355 5.29 -15.10 -2.03
CA ASN A 355 5.60 -16.39 -1.43
C ASN A 355 7.01 -16.82 -1.82
N TYR A 356 7.93 -16.81 -0.86
CA TYR A 356 9.31 -17.30 -1.03
C TYR A 356 9.41 -18.84 -0.97
N GLY A 357 8.36 -19.51 -0.51
CA GLY A 357 8.31 -20.96 -0.39
C GLY A 357 8.17 -21.68 -1.73
N ASN A 358 8.37 -23.00 -1.68
CA ASN A 358 8.27 -23.91 -2.82
C ASN A 358 6.89 -24.58 -2.96
N SER A 359 5.94 -24.23 -2.08
CA SER A 359 4.56 -24.71 -2.10
C SER A 359 3.59 -23.51 -2.07
N PRO A 360 2.40 -23.60 -2.67
CA PRO A 360 1.41 -22.53 -2.60
C PRO A 360 0.99 -22.28 -1.14
N ILE A 361 0.67 -21.02 -0.84
CA ILE A 361 0.19 -20.60 0.49
C ILE A 361 -1.14 -19.87 0.37
N THR A 362 -1.99 -19.99 1.40
CA THR A 362 -3.15 -19.10 1.58
C THR A 362 -2.79 -18.00 2.56
N VAL A 363 -2.89 -16.76 2.09
CA VAL A 363 -2.68 -15.55 2.89
C VAL A 363 -4.04 -14.98 3.28
N SER A 364 -4.25 -14.76 4.58
CA SER A 364 -5.47 -14.17 5.13
C SER A 364 -5.19 -12.77 5.66
N PHE A 365 -6.09 -11.84 5.37
CA PHE A 365 -6.01 -10.45 5.80
C PHE A 365 -7.03 -10.17 6.92
N SER A 366 -6.75 -9.17 7.76
CA SER A 366 -7.56 -8.85 8.94
C SER A 366 -8.97 -8.34 8.63
N ASP A 367 -9.22 -7.91 7.39
CA ASP A 367 -10.54 -7.50 6.90
C ASP A 367 -11.34 -8.64 6.23
N GLY A 368 -10.85 -9.88 6.35
CA GLY A 368 -11.53 -11.08 5.86
C GLY A 368 -11.14 -11.49 4.44
N LYS A 369 -10.35 -10.68 3.71
CA LYS A 369 -9.83 -11.08 2.39
C LYS A 369 -8.89 -12.28 2.53
N THR A 370 -8.96 -13.21 1.59
CA THR A 370 -8.00 -14.32 1.44
C THR A 370 -7.44 -14.36 0.03
N MET A 371 -6.18 -14.77 -0.11
CA MET A 371 -5.50 -14.92 -1.39
C MET A 371 -4.69 -16.21 -1.43
N ASN A 372 -4.76 -16.95 -2.55
CA ASN A 372 -3.81 -18.01 -2.84
C ASN A 372 -2.58 -17.41 -3.53
N VAL A 373 -1.39 -17.73 -3.04
CA VAL A 373 -0.12 -17.20 -3.56
C VAL A 373 0.76 -18.37 -4.02
N PRO A 374 0.98 -18.54 -5.34
CA PRO A 374 1.79 -19.63 -5.87
C PRO A 374 3.24 -19.57 -5.38
N PRO A 375 3.96 -20.70 -5.37
CA PRO A 375 5.35 -20.74 -4.90
C PRO A 375 6.27 -19.85 -5.75
N GLY A 376 7.23 -19.19 -5.11
CA GLY A 376 8.22 -18.33 -5.76
C GLY A 376 7.65 -17.11 -6.49
N SER A 377 6.41 -16.71 -6.20
CA SER A 377 5.69 -15.70 -6.98
C SER A 377 5.05 -14.61 -6.13
N MET A 378 4.76 -13.49 -6.79
CA MET A 378 3.86 -12.46 -6.30
C MET A 378 2.44 -12.79 -6.76
N ALA A 379 1.46 -12.68 -5.86
CA ALA A 379 0.06 -12.60 -6.23
C ALA A 379 -0.47 -11.21 -5.90
N VAL A 380 -1.34 -10.71 -6.79
CA VAL A 380 -2.05 -9.45 -6.61
C VAL A 380 -3.54 -9.75 -6.71
N SER A 381 -4.31 -9.30 -5.72
CA SER A 381 -5.76 -9.25 -5.81
C SER A 381 -6.17 -7.83 -5.55
N ALA A 382 -6.75 -7.18 -6.54
CA ALA A 382 -7.52 -5.99 -6.26
C ALA A 382 -8.91 -6.44 -5.75
N GLU A 383 -9.46 -5.73 -4.77
CA GLU A 383 -10.91 -5.65 -4.68
C GLU A 383 -11.44 -5.24 -6.05
N GLU A 384 -12.57 -5.80 -6.45
CA GLU A 384 -13.26 -5.27 -7.62
C GLU A 384 -13.44 -3.77 -7.38
N ALA A 385 -13.21 -2.97 -8.42
CA ALA A 385 -13.52 -1.56 -8.30
C ALA A 385 -15.00 -1.49 -7.90
N THR A 386 -15.30 -0.99 -6.70
CA THR A 386 -16.55 -0.26 -6.51
C THR A 386 -16.41 0.92 -7.46
N GLY A 387 -16.76 0.71 -8.73
CA GLY A 387 -16.30 1.52 -9.85
C GLY A 387 -16.62 2.98 -9.58
N GLU A 388 -15.72 3.88 -10.03
CA GLU A 388 -15.74 5.35 -9.82
C GLU A 388 -16.87 5.79 -8.89
N SER A 389 -16.58 6.02 -7.61
CA SER A 389 -17.62 6.51 -6.71
C SER A 389 -17.68 8.03 -6.73
N LEU A 390 -18.88 8.59 -6.93
CA LEU A 390 -19.12 10.00 -6.71
C LEU A 390 -19.56 10.19 -5.27
N VAL A 391 -18.66 10.69 -4.41
CA VAL A 391 -19.04 11.14 -3.07
C VAL A 391 -19.94 12.36 -3.22
N ILE A 392 -21.19 12.24 -2.78
CA ILE A 392 -22.15 13.35 -2.75
C ILE A 392 -21.91 14.17 -1.49
N ASP A 393 -21.77 13.51 -0.34
CA ASP A 393 -21.52 14.13 0.96
C ASP A 393 -20.91 13.09 1.93
N ASP A 394 -19.74 13.35 2.50
CA ASP A 394 -19.09 12.58 3.57
C ASP A 394 -19.08 13.30 4.93
N PHE A 395 -19.71 14.49 4.98
CA PHE A 395 -19.88 15.29 6.18
C PHE A 395 -18.58 15.64 6.93
N ASN A 396 -17.43 15.69 6.25
CA ASN A 396 -16.11 15.87 6.87
C ASN A 396 -15.73 17.33 7.22
N SER A 397 -16.61 18.30 6.94
CA SER A 397 -16.29 19.74 7.04
C SER A 397 -17.42 20.56 7.65
N SER A 398 -17.23 21.00 8.90
CA SER A 398 -18.17 21.91 9.56
C SER A 398 -18.33 23.24 8.82
N ALA A 399 -17.28 23.73 8.16
CA ALA A 399 -17.36 24.95 7.35
C ALA A 399 -18.26 24.76 6.11
N GLN A 400 -18.18 23.60 5.46
CA GLN A 400 -19.03 23.26 4.32
C GLN A 400 -20.50 23.11 4.75
N TRP A 401 -20.72 22.38 5.86
CA TRP A 401 -22.04 22.22 6.47
C TRP A 401 -22.69 23.54 6.88
N ASP A 402 -21.92 24.44 7.52
CA ASP A 402 -22.37 25.77 7.90
C ASP A 402 -22.71 26.64 6.68
N SER A 403 -22.01 26.42 5.56
CA SER A 403 -22.32 27.05 4.26
C SER A 403 -23.52 26.42 3.54
N ALA A 404 -24.13 25.37 4.11
CA ALA A 404 -25.22 24.59 3.55
C ALA A 404 -24.92 24.01 2.16
N LYS A 405 -23.72 23.43 2.03
CA LYS A 405 -23.26 22.75 0.82
C LYS A 405 -22.81 21.31 1.09
N ASN A 406 -22.76 20.50 0.04
CA ASN A 406 -22.16 19.16 0.03
C ASN A 406 -20.80 19.15 -0.69
N ASP A 407 -20.17 17.99 -0.82
CA ASP A 407 -18.84 17.82 -1.46
C ASP A 407 -18.82 18.10 -2.96
N LEU A 408 -19.99 18.10 -3.59
CA LEU A 408 -20.15 18.53 -4.97
C LEU A 408 -20.16 20.07 -5.12
N GLY A 409 -20.11 20.80 -4.00
CA GLY A 409 -20.29 22.25 -3.94
C GLY A 409 -21.74 22.69 -4.12
N GLU A 410 -22.68 21.75 -4.14
CA GLU A 410 -24.10 21.93 -4.37
C GLU A 410 -24.87 22.14 -3.06
N LYS A 411 -26.08 22.68 -3.16
CA LYS A 411 -26.90 23.05 -2.00
C LYS A 411 -27.40 21.83 -1.23
N ILE A 412 -27.50 21.94 0.09
CA ILE A 412 -28.32 21.05 0.93
C ILE A 412 -29.56 21.77 1.48
N ILE A 413 -30.66 21.06 1.68
CA ILE A 413 -31.90 21.58 2.28
C ILE A 413 -32.30 20.70 3.46
N ARG A 414 -32.69 21.36 4.56
CA ARG A 414 -33.17 20.74 5.80
C ARG A 414 -34.62 21.15 5.97
N ASN A 415 -35.55 20.20 6.06
CA ASN A 415 -36.97 20.47 6.17
C ASN A 415 -37.58 19.72 7.36
N GLY A 416 -37.86 20.44 8.44
CA GLY A 416 -38.23 19.83 9.73
C GLY A 416 -37.08 19.05 10.36
N GLY A 417 -37.24 18.57 11.59
CA GLY A 417 -36.23 17.82 12.33
C GLY A 417 -35.11 18.70 12.91
N LEU A 418 -34.14 18.04 13.57
CA LEU A 418 -32.93 18.65 14.11
C LEU A 418 -31.72 18.00 13.46
N TYR A 419 -30.80 18.83 12.95
CA TYR A 419 -29.58 18.37 12.28
C TYR A 419 -28.33 18.93 12.93
N ASN A 420 -27.28 18.13 13.06
CA ASN A 420 -25.96 18.58 13.47
C ASN A 420 -24.87 17.64 12.94
N LEU A 421 -23.60 18.07 12.97
CA LEU A 421 -22.45 17.20 12.74
C LEU A 421 -21.86 16.75 14.09
N GLU A 422 -21.78 15.43 14.31
CA GLU A 422 -21.24 14.88 15.56
C GLU A 422 -19.70 14.76 15.49
N SER A 423 -18.97 15.58 16.25
CA SER A 423 -17.49 15.61 16.22
C SER A 423 -16.91 16.05 14.88
N ASN A 424 -17.55 17.02 14.21
CA ASN A 424 -17.18 17.54 12.89
C ASN A 424 -17.12 16.48 11.77
N THR A 425 -17.78 15.34 11.99
CA THR A 425 -17.94 14.24 11.04
C THR A 425 -19.38 13.73 11.23
N ASN A 426 -19.97 13.04 10.26
CA ASN A 426 -21.28 12.40 10.38
C ASN A 426 -22.50 13.33 10.60
N LEU A 427 -23.48 13.25 9.71
CA LEU A 427 -24.77 13.89 9.89
C LEU A 427 -25.61 13.18 10.94
N TYR A 428 -25.92 13.88 12.04
CA TYR A 428 -27.00 13.55 12.95
C TYR A 428 -28.32 14.13 12.44
N PHE A 429 -29.28 13.28 12.12
CA PHE A 429 -30.64 13.67 11.73
C PHE A 429 -31.66 13.10 12.71
N PHE A 430 -32.18 13.96 13.59
CA PHE A 430 -33.31 13.65 14.45
C PHE A 430 -34.62 14.10 13.81
N TYR A 431 -35.59 13.20 13.70
CA TYR A 431 -36.92 13.50 13.19
C TYR A 431 -38.03 13.07 14.16
N ASN A 432 -39.08 13.89 14.21
CA ASN A 432 -40.21 13.75 15.12
C ASN A 432 -41.56 14.17 14.49
N GLY A 433 -41.65 14.13 13.16
CA GLY A 433 -42.83 14.60 12.42
C GLY A 433 -44.07 13.71 12.50
N GLY A 434 -44.01 12.54 13.15
CA GLY A 434 -45.12 11.59 13.20
C GLY A 434 -45.49 11.10 11.80
N ASN A 435 -46.65 11.49 11.27
CA ASN A 435 -47.05 11.17 9.90
C ASN A 435 -46.60 12.23 8.88
N SER A 436 -46.10 13.38 9.33
CA SER A 436 -45.56 14.43 8.48
C SER A 436 -44.06 14.17 8.26
N PRO A 437 -43.62 13.91 7.03
CA PRO A 437 -42.21 13.63 6.77
C PRO A 437 -41.33 14.86 7.04
N GLU A 438 -40.17 14.61 7.65
CA GLU A 438 -39.06 15.56 7.75
C GLU A 438 -37.92 15.06 6.87
N SER A 439 -37.13 15.95 6.26
CA SER A 439 -36.20 15.53 5.22
C SER A 439 -34.88 16.31 5.16
N PHE A 440 -33.84 15.57 4.78
CA PHE A 440 -32.55 16.09 4.34
C PHE A 440 -32.42 15.89 2.83
N ASP A 441 -32.23 16.99 2.09
CA ASP A 441 -32.02 16.96 0.65
C ASP A 441 -30.59 17.40 0.34
N THR A 442 -29.91 16.65 -0.53
CA THR A 442 -28.58 16.96 -1.04
C THR A 442 -28.62 17.02 -2.57
N TYR A 443 -28.22 18.16 -3.15
CA TYR A 443 -28.35 18.39 -4.59
C TYR A 443 -27.18 17.77 -5.35
N ILE A 444 -27.47 17.22 -6.54
CA ILE A 444 -26.49 16.55 -7.39
C ILE A 444 -26.32 17.33 -8.71
N ASN A 445 -27.44 17.80 -9.28
CA ASN A 445 -27.52 18.69 -10.46
C ASN A 445 -26.63 18.25 -11.65
N ARG A 446 -26.49 16.94 -11.87
CA ARG A 446 -25.65 16.39 -12.95
C ARG A 446 -26.13 15.02 -13.41
N ASP A 447 -25.61 14.58 -14.55
CA ASP A 447 -25.86 13.25 -15.09
C ASP A 447 -25.19 12.17 -14.21
N ILE A 448 -26.01 11.27 -13.68
CA ILE A 448 -25.58 10.12 -12.87
C ILE A 448 -25.91 8.77 -13.54
N SER A 449 -26.24 8.77 -14.83
CA SER A 449 -26.59 7.56 -15.58
C SER A 449 -25.45 6.57 -15.76
N SER A 450 -24.20 6.99 -15.51
CA SER A 450 -23.04 6.10 -15.52
C SER A 450 -22.86 5.31 -14.22
N TYR A 451 -23.61 5.64 -13.16
CA TYR A 451 -23.58 4.93 -11.88
C TYR A 451 -24.70 3.88 -11.81
N SER A 452 -24.49 2.89 -10.96
CA SER A 452 -25.36 1.72 -10.82
C SER A 452 -26.12 1.69 -9.50
N HIS A 453 -25.52 2.21 -8.43
CA HIS A 453 -26.04 2.16 -7.08
C HIS A 453 -25.87 3.50 -6.37
N LEU A 454 -26.83 3.81 -5.51
CA LEU A 454 -26.67 4.73 -4.40
C LEU A 454 -26.15 3.93 -3.21
N VAL A 455 -25.13 4.44 -2.54
CA VAL A 455 -24.54 3.83 -1.35
C VAL A 455 -24.65 4.80 -0.19
N LEU A 456 -25.22 4.32 0.91
CA LEU A 456 -25.38 5.07 2.16
C LEU A 456 -24.60 4.36 3.27
N ASN A 457 -23.67 5.03 3.93
CA ASN A 457 -23.09 4.52 5.16
C ASN A 457 -23.81 5.15 6.36
N ILE A 458 -24.61 4.34 7.06
CA ILE A 458 -25.68 4.86 7.91
C ILE A 458 -25.97 3.95 9.11
N LYS A 459 -26.42 4.54 10.22
CA LYS A 459 -26.93 3.81 11.40
C LYS A 459 -28.14 4.44 12.04
N GLY A 460 -28.88 3.63 12.78
CA GLY A 460 -29.99 4.04 13.60
C GLY A 460 -29.55 4.51 14.99
N GLY A 461 -30.38 5.35 15.63
CA GLY A 461 -30.18 5.70 17.03
C GLY A 461 -30.46 4.54 17.99
N SER A 462 -31.44 3.70 17.67
CA SER A 462 -31.81 2.51 18.45
C SER A 462 -31.85 1.22 17.60
N GLY A 463 -31.70 1.34 16.27
CA GLY A 463 -31.92 0.25 15.32
C GLY A 463 -33.40 0.10 14.95
N GLY A 464 -33.65 -0.31 13.71
CA GLY A 464 -35.01 -0.46 13.17
C GLY A 464 -35.60 0.80 12.51
N GLU A 465 -34.85 1.90 12.43
CA GLU A 465 -35.28 3.15 11.81
C GLU A 465 -35.50 3.04 10.29
N GLU A 466 -34.95 2.03 9.60
CA GLU A 466 -35.16 1.82 8.16
C GLU A 466 -36.64 1.72 7.77
N LYS A 467 -37.49 1.25 8.69
CA LYS A 467 -38.94 1.09 8.49
C LYS A 467 -39.68 2.41 8.34
N SER A 468 -39.05 3.50 8.76
CA SER A 468 -39.62 4.83 8.75
C SER A 468 -38.83 5.82 7.90
N VAL A 469 -37.88 5.31 7.10
CA VAL A 469 -37.04 6.11 6.21
C VAL A 469 -37.30 5.74 4.75
N ARG A 470 -37.53 6.76 3.92
CA ARG A 470 -37.59 6.65 2.47
C ARG A 470 -36.44 7.40 1.83
N ILE A 471 -35.91 6.86 0.74
CA ILE A 471 -34.89 7.49 -0.07
C ILE A 471 -35.52 7.89 -1.39
N ILE A 472 -35.31 9.13 -1.81
CA ILE A 472 -35.97 9.72 -2.97
C ILE A 472 -34.92 10.32 -3.91
N LEU A 473 -35.00 9.99 -5.20
CA LEU A 473 -34.34 10.75 -6.26
C LEU A 473 -35.38 11.64 -6.93
N ASN A 474 -35.02 12.90 -7.18
CA ASN A 474 -35.89 13.83 -7.91
C ASN A 474 -35.27 14.19 -9.25
N ASP A 475 -35.98 13.91 -10.35
CA ASP A 475 -35.57 14.26 -11.71
C ASP A 475 -36.45 15.35 -12.37
N GLY A 476 -37.23 16.05 -11.53
CA GLY A 476 -38.43 16.80 -11.92
C GLY A 476 -39.69 16.20 -11.29
N SER A 477 -39.66 14.93 -10.92
CA SER A 477 -40.68 14.26 -10.09
C SER A 477 -40.03 13.40 -9.00
N ASN A 478 -40.74 13.08 -7.92
CA ASN A 478 -40.18 12.30 -6.81
C ASN A 478 -40.30 10.79 -7.07
N HIS A 479 -39.15 10.11 -7.06
CA HIS A 479 -39.01 8.67 -7.21
C HIS A 479 -38.47 8.09 -5.91
N GLY A 480 -39.30 7.40 -5.13
CA GLY A 480 -38.96 7.02 -3.75
C GLY A 480 -39.04 5.52 -3.48
N VAL A 481 -38.00 4.97 -2.84
CA VAL A 481 -37.94 3.59 -2.34
C VAL A 481 -37.93 3.55 -0.80
N SER A 482 -38.32 2.44 -0.19
CA SER A 482 -38.24 2.27 1.27
C SER A 482 -36.85 1.75 1.65
N LEU A 483 -36.22 2.31 2.69
CA LEU A 483 -34.88 1.87 3.08
C LEU A 483 -34.86 0.42 3.58
N SER A 484 -35.96 -0.01 4.22
CA SER A 484 -36.17 -1.38 4.70
C SER A 484 -36.09 -2.47 3.63
N ASP A 485 -36.24 -2.12 2.35
CA ASP A 485 -36.18 -3.08 1.26
C ASP A 485 -34.73 -3.51 0.94
N TYR A 486 -33.74 -2.73 1.41
CA TYR A 486 -32.32 -2.89 1.07
C TYR A 486 -31.43 -3.24 2.26
N GLY A 487 -31.93 -3.09 3.49
CA GLY A 487 -31.22 -3.56 4.68
C GLY A 487 -31.82 -3.07 6.00
N ASN A 488 -31.28 -3.59 7.10
CA ASN A 488 -31.75 -3.31 8.46
C ASN A 488 -30.72 -2.51 9.25
N LEU A 489 -31.14 -1.37 9.81
CA LEU A 489 -30.26 -0.52 10.60
C LEU A 489 -30.11 -1.03 12.04
N THR A 490 -28.88 -0.91 12.52
CA THR A 490 -28.48 -1.19 13.91
C THR A 490 -27.93 0.09 14.55
N THR A 491 -27.41 -0.01 15.77
CA THR A 491 -26.64 1.06 16.43
C THR A 491 -25.20 1.18 15.92
N GLU A 492 -24.78 0.28 15.02
CA GLU A 492 -23.51 0.34 14.28
C GLU A 492 -23.75 0.79 12.83
N TYR A 493 -22.75 1.48 12.27
CA TYR A 493 -22.72 1.90 10.86
C TYR A 493 -22.76 0.71 9.93
N LYS A 494 -23.58 0.84 8.88
CA LYS A 494 -23.72 -0.16 7.83
C LYS A 494 -23.82 0.52 6.49
N GLU A 495 -23.20 -0.11 5.52
CA GLU A 495 -23.36 0.24 4.12
C GLU A 495 -24.66 -0.36 3.56
N ILE A 496 -25.54 0.51 3.07
CA ILE A 496 -26.77 0.14 2.35
C ILE A 496 -26.59 0.52 0.88
N LYS A 497 -26.65 -0.48 0.00
CA LYS A 497 -26.58 -0.30 -1.45
C LYS A 497 -27.97 -0.40 -2.06
N ILE A 498 -28.38 0.64 -2.77
CA ILE A 498 -29.68 0.75 -3.42
C ILE A 498 -29.44 0.87 -4.93
N PRO A 499 -29.85 -0.11 -5.76
CA PRO A 499 -29.73 -0.02 -7.20
C PRO A 499 -30.46 1.23 -7.74
N LEU A 500 -29.77 2.07 -8.52
CA LEU A 500 -30.35 3.29 -9.07
C LEU A 500 -31.54 3.02 -10.00
N LYS A 501 -31.57 1.83 -10.63
CA LYS A 501 -32.68 1.36 -11.45
C LYS A 501 -33.99 1.23 -10.66
N ASP A 502 -33.92 0.93 -9.36
CA ASP A 502 -35.11 0.64 -8.54
C ASP A 502 -35.91 1.92 -8.21
N PHE A 503 -35.27 3.09 -8.30
CA PHE A 503 -35.97 4.37 -8.21
C PHE A 503 -36.86 4.63 -9.43
N GLY A 504 -36.48 4.14 -10.62
CA GLY A 504 -37.17 4.46 -11.87
C GLY A 504 -37.07 5.94 -12.27
N ALA A 505 -36.10 6.69 -11.74
CA ALA A 505 -35.84 8.08 -12.07
C ALA A 505 -35.02 8.21 -13.36
N ASN A 506 -35.16 9.32 -14.09
CA ASN A 506 -34.26 9.67 -15.18
C ASN A 506 -32.91 10.15 -14.63
N LEU A 507 -31.95 9.23 -14.55
CA LEU A 507 -30.61 9.45 -13.99
C LEU A 507 -29.79 10.56 -14.66
N LYS A 508 -30.17 11.01 -15.86
CA LYS A 508 -29.48 12.14 -16.51
C LYS A 508 -29.85 13.50 -15.93
N ASN A 509 -31.01 13.60 -15.28
CA ASN A 509 -31.63 14.86 -14.88
C ASN A 509 -31.93 14.91 -13.38
N VAL A 510 -31.18 14.18 -12.55
CA VAL A 510 -31.41 14.16 -11.10
C VAL A 510 -31.00 15.51 -10.50
N ASN A 511 -31.98 16.20 -9.91
CA ASN A 511 -31.82 17.46 -9.22
C ASN A 511 -31.24 17.22 -7.81
N TYR A 512 -31.90 16.39 -7.02
CA TYR A 512 -31.50 16.09 -5.64
C TYR A 512 -31.81 14.66 -5.22
N LEU A 513 -31.06 14.21 -4.23
CA LEU A 513 -31.35 13.06 -3.41
C LEU A 513 -31.96 13.54 -2.09
N ARG A 514 -33.00 12.86 -1.60
CA ARG A 514 -33.67 13.16 -0.34
C ARG A 514 -33.72 11.92 0.55
N ILE A 515 -33.38 12.13 1.82
CA ILE A 515 -33.60 11.18 2.91
C ILE A 515 -34.79 11.71 3.73
N GLU A 516 -35.89 10.96 3.71
CA GLU A 516 -37.16 11.36 4.31
C GLU A 516 -37.48 10.45 5.50
N GLY A 517 -37.65 11.02 6.69
CA GLY A 517 -37.98 10.32 7.93
C GLY A 517 -39.41 10.62 8.38
N THR A 518 -40.13 9.59 8.81
CA THR A 518 -41.44 9.68 9.48
C THR A 518 -41.40 9.02 10.85
N GLY A 519 -42.26 9.40 11.78
CA GLY A 519 -42.34 8.80 13.12
C GLY A 519 -41.95 9.77 14.23
N THR A 520 -41.86 9.22 15.45
CA THR A 520 -41.72 9.99 16.68
C THR A 520 -40.36 9.73 17.32
N ALA A 521 -39.61 10.81 17.56
CA ALA A 521 -38.31 10.84 18.23
C ALA A 521 -37.32 9.78 17.74
N LYS A 522 -37.06 9.77 16.44
CA LYS A 522 -36.11 8.85 15.79
C LYS A 522 -34.84 9.59 15.39
N VAL A 523 -33.74 8.84 15.31
CA VAL A 523 -32.42 9.37 14.94
C VAL A 523 -31.83 8.50 13.85
N LEU A 524 -31.30 9.16 12.83
CA LEU A 524 -30.49 8.59 11.78
C LEU A 524 -29.12 9.27 11.80
N ARG A 525 -28.06 8.49 11.69
CA ARG A 525 -26.70 9.01 11.55
C ARG A 525 -26.12 8.56 10.24
N ILE A 526 -25.67 9.50 9.43
CA ILE A 526 -25.16 9.24 8.08
C ILE A 526 -23.70 9.67 8.05
N GLU A 527 -22.82 8.73 7.76
CA GLU A 527 -21.39 8.98 7.60
C GLU A 527 -21.08 9.38 6.15
N GLU A 528 -21.76 8.79 5.18
CA GLU A 528 -21.48 9.05 3.76
C GLU A 528 -22.69 8.78 2.87
N ILE A 529 -22.82 9.59 1.83
CA ILE A 529 -23.70 9.41 0.69
C ILE A 529 -22.83 9.42 -0.57
N ARG A 530 -22.79 8.31 -1.31
CA ARG A 530 -22.05 8.23 -2.58
C ARG A 530 -22.80 7.45 -3.65
N LEU A 531 -22.47 7.67 -4.92
CA LEU A 531 -22.89 6.81 -6.03
C LEU A 531 -21.76 5.88 -6.40
N SER A 532 -22.04 4.64 -6.80
CA SER A 532 -21.02 3.70 -7.27
C SER A 532 -21.39 3.06 -8.61
N LYS A 533 -20.40 2.80 -9.45
CA LYS A 533 -20.53 1.93 -10.63
C LYS A 533 -20.31 0.48 -10.22
N THR A 534 -20.99 -0.47 -10.86
CA THR A 534 -20.64 -1.88 -10.73
C THR A 534 -19.41 -2.07 -11.61
N GLY A 535 -18.26 -2.40 -11.03
CA GLY A 535 -17.15 -2.94 -11.82
C GLY A 535 -17.57 -4.30 -12.36
N THR A 536 -17.75 -4.42 -13.66
CA THR A 536 -18.05 -5.71 -14.29
C THR A 536 -16.76 -6.54 -14.36
N VAL A 537 -16.65 -7.56 -13.51
CA VAL A 537 -15.61 -8.59 -13.59
C VAL A 537 -16.15 -9.77 -14.40
N LEU A 538 -15.30 -10.34 -15.27
CA LEU A 538 -15.61 -11.59 -15.97
C LEU A 538 -15.62 -12.73 -14.93
N VAL A 539 -16.81 -13.19 -14.56
CA VAL A 539 -17.01 -14.38 -13.74
C VAL A 539 -17.42 -15.51 -14.69
N TYR A 540 -16.52 -16.47 -14.93
CA TYR A 540 -16.87 -17.65 -15.74
C TYR A 540 -18.10 -18.32 -15.13
N GLY A 541 -19.12 -18.59 -15.95
CA GLY A 541 -20.38 -19.19 -15.54
C GLY A 541 -21.50 -18.20 -15.18
N ASP A 542 -21.21 -16.91 -15.01
CA ASP A 542 -22.21 -15.85 -14.81
C ASP A 542 -22.61 -15.25 -16.16
N LEU A 543 -23.84 -15.51 -16.58
CA LEU A 543 -24.35 -15.23 -17.92
C LEU A 543 -25.34 -14.07 -17.96
N ASP A 544 -25.85 -13.62 -16.81
CA ASP A 544 -26.67 -12.42 -16.68
C ASP A 544 -25.97 -11.23 -15.99
N GLY A 545 -24.77 -11.45 -15.44
CA GLY A 545 -23.91 -10.41 -14.89
C GLY A 545 -24.31 -9.97 -13.49
N ASP A 546 -25.03 -10.81 -12.75
CA ASP A 546 -25.44 -10.54 -11.38
C ASP A 546 -24.36 -10.91 -10.34
N GLY A 547 -23.24 -11.51 -10.78
CA GLY A 547 -22.11 -11.93 -9.97
C GLY A 547 -22.29 -13.31 -9.33
N ILE A 548 -23.37 -14.04 -9.63
CA ILE A 548 -23.76 -15.29 -8.95
C ILE A 548 -24.01 -16.40 -9.97
N ILE A 549 -23.13 -17.40 -10.01
CA ILE A 549 -23.31 -18.59 -10.85
C ILE A 549 -24.45 -19.47 -10.29
N ASN A 550 -25.60 -19.50 -10.95
CA ASN A 550 -26.78 -20.22 -10.50
C ASN A 550 -27.59 -20.86 -11.64
N SER A 551 -28.80 -21.35 -11.33
CA SER A 551 -29.65 -22.03 -12.31
C SER A 551 -30.15 -21.14 -13.44
N ASN A 552 -30.22 -19.82 -13.23
CA ASN A 552 -30.62 -18.86 -14.26
C ASN A 552 -29.57 -18.83 -15.39
N ASP A 553 -28.28 -18.87 -15.05
CA ASP A 553 -27.18 -18.96 -16.01
C ASP A 553 -27.27 -20.23 -16.85
N TYR A 554 -27.55 -21.36 -16.19
CA TYR A 554 -27.75 -22.63 -16.89
C TYR A 554 -28.92 -22.57 -17.88
N VAL A 555 -30.00 -21.86 -17.54
CA VAL A 555 -31.12 -21.63 -18.47
C VAL A 555 -30.67 -20.75 -19.65
N LEU A 556 -29.85 -19.73 -19.41
CA LEU A 556 -29.35 -18.83 -20.44
C LEU A 556 -28.43 -19.53 -21.44
N ILE A 557 -27.44 -20.31 -20.97
CA ILE A 557 -26.57 -21.07 -21.87
C ILE A 557 -27.36 -22.11 -22.67
N SER A 558 -28.34 -22.77 -22.03
CA SER A 558 -29.21 -23.75 -22.71
C SER A 558 -30.05 -23.09 -23.80
N ARG A 559 -30.63 -21.92 -23.54
CA ARG A 559 -31.42 -21.16 -24.52
C ARG A 559 -30.56 -20.60 -25.65
N TYR A 560 -29.32 -20.23 -25.36
CA TYR A 560 -28.37 -19.75 -26.36
C TYR A 560 -27.94 -20.88 -27.31
N ILE A 561 -27.58 -22.05 -26.78
CA ILE A 561 -27.20 -23.24 -27.58
C ILE A 561 -28.37 -23.74 -28.44
N LEU A 562 -29.60 -23.66 -27.94
CA LEU A 562 -30.80 -24.03 -28.68
C LEU A 562 -31.30 -22.96 -29.66
N GLU A 563 -30.54 -21.87 -29.85
CA GLU A 563 -30.88 -20.74 -30.72
C GLU A 563 -32.25 -20.09 -30.39
N VAL A 564 -32.70 -20.22 -29.14
CA VAL A 564 -33.91 -19.55 -28.63
C VAL A 564 -33.62 -18.08 -28.36
N ILE A 565 -32.38 -17.75 -27.99
CA ILE A 565 -31.87 -16.38 -27.87
C ILE A 565 -30.58 -16.26 -28.67
N ASN A 566 -30.39 -15.12 -29.34
CA ASN A 566 -29.21 -14.90 -30.20
C ASN A 566 -28.04 -14.23 -29.47
N ASN A 567 -28.25 -13.76 -28.24
CA ASN A 567 -27.25 -13.11 -27.38
C ASN A 567 -27.54 -13.43 -25.92
N LEU A 568 -26.48 -13.44 -25.10
CA LEU A 568 -26.56 -13.58 -23.65
C LEU A 568 -26.61 -12.19 -22.99
N PRO A 569 -27.35 -12.03 -21.87
CA PRO A 569 -27.66 -10.72 -21.29
C PRO A 569 -26.55 -10.09 -20.46
N GLY A 570 -25.62 -10.87 -19.90
CA GLY A 570 -24.55 -10.38 -19.04
C GLY A 570 -23.38 -9.68 -19.77
N PRO A 571 -22.65 -8.78 -19.09
CA PRO A 571 -21.39 -8.23 -19.58
C PRO A 571 -20.34 -9.34 -19.64
N TYR A 572 -19.62 -9.46 -20.76
CA TYR A 572 -18.70 -10.57 -21.05
C TYR A 572 -19.36 -11.96 -21.08
N ALA A 573 -20.70 -12.06 -21.22
CA ALA A 573 -21.39 -13.34 -21.13
C ALA A 573 -20.96 -14.36 -22.19
N LYS A 574 -20.36 -13.93 -23.31
CA LYS A 574 -19.81 -14.87 -24.30
C LYS A 574 -18.52 -15.52 -23.79
N GLU A 575 -17.65 -14.74 -23.20
CA GLU A 575 -16.42 -15.18 -22.55
C GLU A 575 -16.75 -15.99 -21.28
N ALA A 576 -17.77 -15.60 -20.51
CA ALA A 576 -18.22 -16.32 -19.34
C ALA A 576 -18.89 -17.67 -19.66
N ALA A 577 -19.45 -17.81 -20.87
CA ALA A 577 -20.08 -19.03 -21.34
C ALA A 577 -19.09 -20.10 -21.83
N ASP A 578 -17.86 -19.72 -22.17
CA ASP A 578 -16.81 -20.64 -22.63
C ASP A 578 -16.04 -21.18 -21.41
N LEU A 579 -16.57 -22.26 -20.83
CA LEU A 579 -16.10 -22.81 -19.55
C LEU A 579 -14.97 -23.81 -19.70
N ASN A 580 -14.65 -24.21 -20.92
CA ASN A 580 -13.49 -25.04 -21.24
C ASN A 580 -12.34 -24.27 -21.93
N GLY A 581 -12.58 -23.02 -22.35
CA GLY A 581 -11.61 -22.14 -22.97
C GLY A 581 -11.30 -22.48 -24.43
N ASP A 582 -12.17 -23.19 -25.14
CA ASP A 582 -11.96 -23.63 -26.51
C ASP A 582 -12.41 -22.61 -27.58
N GLY A 583 -12.99 -21.50 -27.14
CA GLY A 583 -13.48 -20.40 -27.97
C GLY A 583 -14.88 -20.66 -28.57
N ARG A 584 -15.58 -21.70 -28.15
CA ARG A 584 -16.96 -22.02 -28.57
C ARG A 584 -17.86 -22.10 -27.34
N ILE A 585 -19.16 -21.84 -27.56
CA ILE A 585 -20.20 -21.99 -26.54
C ILE A 585 -21.10 -23.11 -27.02
N ASP A 586 -20.94 -24.29 -26.44
CA ASP A 586 -21.70 -25.47 -26.85
C ASP A 586 -22.13 -26.36 -25.67
N THR A 587 -22.64 -27.56 -25.99
CA THR A 587 -23.15 -28.50 -25.00
C THR A 587 -22.12 -28.93 -23.94
N LEU A 588 -20.82 -28.81 -24.22
CA LEU A 588 -19.75 -29.08 -23.26
C LEU A 588 -19.74 -28.04 -22.15
N ASP A 589 -19.88 -26.75 -22.47
CA ASP A 589 -19.95 -25.68 -21.48
C ASP A 589 -21.20 -25.81 -20.61
N ALA A 590 -22.35 -26.09 -21.21
CA ALA A 590 -23.57 -26.35 -20.46
C ALA A 590 -23.40 -27.55 -19.49
N ALA A 591 -22.70 -28.60 -19.91
CA ALA A 591 -22.41 -29.75 -19.05
C ALA A 591 -21.44 -29.40 -17.91
N ILE A 592 -20.43 -28.57 -18.17
CA ILE A 592 -19.49 -28.07 -17.15
C ILE A 592 -20.21 -27.18 -16.13
N LEU A 593 -21.02 -26.22 -16.59
CA LEU A 593 -21.84 -25.35 -15.73
C LEU A 593 -22.76 -26.18 -14.84
N LYS A 594 -23.41 -27.20 -15.41
CA LYS A 594 -24.26 -28.12 -14.64
C LYS A 594 -23.49 -28.90 -13.58
N ARG A 595 -22.27 -29.37 -13.88
CA ARG A 595 -21.44 -30.10 -12.91
C ARG A 595 -21.00 -29.20 -11.77
N TYR A 596 -20.72 -27.93 -12.05
CA TYR A 596 -20.41 -26.92 -11.04
C TYR A 596 -21.63 -26.65 -10.14
N LEU A 597 -22.82 -26.42 -10.72
CA LEU A 597 -24.07 -26.23 -9.95
C LEU A 597 -24.50 -27.46 -9.13
N LEU A 598 -24.03 -28.65 -9.50
CA LEU A 598 -24.25 -29.90 -8.76
C LEU A 598 -23.11 -30.22 -7.78
N GLU A 599 -22.15 -29.32 -7.60
CA GLU A 599 -20.98 -29.49 -6.73
C GLU A 599 -20.14 -30.73 -7.05
N ILE A 600 -20.16 -31.19 -8.31
CA ILE A 600 -19.33 -32.29 -8.81
C ILE A 600 -17.90 -31.80 -9.11
N ILE A 601 -17.77 -30.52 -9.46
CA ILE A 601 -16.52 -29.79 -9.63
C ILE A 601 -16.63 -28.47 -8.88
N ASN A 602 -15.52 -27.99 -8.32
CA ASN A 602 -15.50 -26.76 -7.52
C ASN A 602 -14.86 -25.59 -8.27
N GLU A 603 -14.38 -25.84 -9.49
CA GLU A 603 -13.75 -24.87 -10.39
C GLU A 603 -14.02 -25.26 -11.85
N PHE A 604 -13.97 -24.27 -12.76
CA PHE A 604 -14.13 -24.50 -14.18
C PHE A 604 -12.79 -24.89 -14.84
N PRO A 605 -12.81 -25.72 -15.90
CA PRO A 605 -11.60 -26.09 -16.63
C PRO A 605 -10.87 -24.91 -17.31
N VAL A 606 -11.60 -23.86 -17.71
CA VAL A 606 -11.00 -22.66 -18.28
C VAL A 606 -10.04 -21.99 -17.30
N GLY A 607 -8.79 -21.78 -17.72
CA GLY A 607 -7.73 -21.16 -16.89
C GLY A 607 -6.80 -22.12 -16.14
N ASN A 608 -6.94 -23.44 -16.34
CA ASN A 608 -6.04 -24.48 -15.80
C ASN A 608 -5.00 -24.97 -16.83
#